data_AF-A0A444VV13-F1
#
_entry.id   AF-A0A444VV13-F1
#
_cell.length_a   1.000
_cell.length_b   1.000
_cell.length_c   1.000
_cell.angle_alpha   90.00
_cell.angle_beta   90.00
_cell.angle_gamma   90.00
#
_symmetry.space_group_name_H-M   'P 1'
#
loop_
_entity.id
_entity.type
_entity.pdbx_description
1 polymer ?
#
loop_
_entity_poly.entity_id
_entity_poly.type
_entity_poly.pdbx_seq_one_letter_code
_entity_poly.pdbx_strand_id
1 'polypeptide(L)'
;MIYKNFILCTLSSLFLFINALQKKESAVSYSNNDREITGVYALTSCENSRFKIKIEKKAEEYSFLIFDRNKIISKGKVEKQTEDETVYLSFGKIGGIYETNKIQIQNYGNSMNEYAHFTQCGEKYLTFTKSE
;
A
#
# COMPACT_ATOMS: atom_id res chain seq x y z
N MET A 1 57.87 66.73 9.33
CA MET A 1 56.52 66.35 9.81
C MET A 1 56.16 65.05 9.10
N ILE A 2 56.35 63.85 9.68
CA ILE A 2 55.51 63.17 10.71
C ILE A 2 54.03 63.42 10.38
N TYR A 3 53.27 62.43 9.91
CA TYR A 3 52.74 61.35 10.76
C TYR A 3 52.65 59.97 10.08
N LYS A 4 52.93 58.97 10.92
CA LYS A 4 52.49 57.57 10.80
C LYS A 4 50.97 57.50 10.63
N ASN A 5 50.48 56.50 9.88
CA ASN A 5 49.50 55.59 10.48
C ASN A 5 49.46 54.21 9.79
N PHE A 6 49.43 53.23 10.68
CA PHE A 6 49.52 51.80 10.54
C PHE A 6 48.09 51.26 10.53
N ILE A 7 47.62 50.60 9.48
CA ILE A 7 46.51 49.64 9.56
C ILE A 7 46.83 48.49 8.60
N LEU A 8 46.98 47.33 9.22
CA LEU A 8 47.14 46.00 8.65
C LEU A 8 45.74 45.37 8.63
N CYS A 9 45.24 44.82 7.51
CA CYS A 9 44.27 43.72 7.54
C CYS A 9 44.10 43.07 6.17
N THR A 10 44.85 41.99 6.00
CA THR A 10 44.49 40.67 5.43
C THR A 10 43.62 40.57 4.17
N LEU A 11 44.20 39.88 3.18
CA LEU A 11 43.55 39.29 2.01
C LEU A 11 42.24 38.58 2.36
N SER A 12 41.14 39.00 1.74
CA SER A 12 39.90 38.23 1.69
C SER A 12 39.73 37.60 0.32
N SER A 13 39.56 36.29 0.38
CA SER A 13 39.41 35.31 -0.68
C SER A 13 38.35 35.65 -1.72
N LEU A 14 38.81 35.62 -2.97
CA LEU A 14 38.26 34.95 -4.15
C LEU A 14 37.04 33.99 -3.94
N PHE A 15 36.02 34.14 -4.81
CA PHE A 15 34.94 33.21 -5.25
C PHE A 15 33.94 32.68 -4.17
N LEU A 16 32.61 32.54 -4.39
CA LEU A 16 31.79 32.17 -5.55
C LEU A 16 30.37 32.77 -5.45
N PHE A 17 29.79 33.07 -6.61
CA PHE A 17 28.34 33.15 -6.79
C PHE A 17 27.70 31.78 -6.54
N ILE A 18 26.69 31.71 -5.68
CA ILE A 18 25.68 30.64 -5.73
C ILE A 18 24.31 31.32 -5.66
N ASN A 19 23.58 31.25 -6.78
CA ASN A 19 22.16 31.53 -6.82
C ASN A 19 21.47 30.51 -5.92
N ALA A 20 20.97 30.94 -4.76
CA ALA A 20 20.05 30.15 -3.97
C ALA A 20 18.71 30.12 -4.70
N LEU A 21 18.54 29.14 -5.61
CA LEU A 21 17.25 28.64 -6.03
C LEU A 21 16.55 28.11 -4.77
N GLN A 22 15.69 28.92 -4.16
CA GLN A 22 14.74 28.45 -3.15
C GLN A 22 13.77 27.51 -3.85
N LYS A 23 14.13 26.22 -3.88
CA LYS A 23 13.21 25.13 -4.17
C LYS A 23 12.10 25.23 -3.13
N LYS A 24 10.91 25.59 -3.60
CA LYS A 24 9.66 25.54 -2.85
C LYS A 24 9.44 24.06 -2.49
N GLU A 25 9.88 23.64 -1.32
CA GLU A 25 9.41 22.38 -0.75
C GLU A 25 7.96 22.60 -0.35
N SER A 26 7.07 22.29 -1.29
CA SER A 26 5.70 21.92 -0.94
C SER A 26 5.83 20.77 0.05
N ALA A 27 5.51 21.02 1.31
CA ALA A 27 5.37 19.98 2.31
C ALA A 27 4.33 18.98 1.78
N VAL A 28 4.80 17.86 1.23
CA VAL A 28 3.95 16.71 0.94
C VAL A 28 3.52 16.19 2.29
N SER A 29 2.27 16.49 2.67
CA SER A 29 1.65 15.83 3.81
C SER A 29 1.40 14.38 3.42
N TYR A 30 2.33 13.49 3.75
CA TYR A 30 2.02 12.07 3.81
C TYR A 30 1.03 11.87 4.97
N SER A 31 -0.25 11.92 4.64
CA SER A 31 -1.29 11.30 5.44
C SER A 31 -1.00 9.79 5.42
N ASN A 32 -0.12 9.36 6.32
CA ASN A 32 0.15 7.95 6.57
C ASN A 32 -1.03 7.37 7.36
N ASN A 33 -2.21 7.35 6.74
CA ASN A 33 -3.27 6.42 7.12
C ASN A 33 -2.94 5.08 6.47
N ASP A 34 -1.76 4.53 6.78
CA ASP A 34 -1.36 3.23 6.29
C ASP A 34 -2.13 2.19 7.11
N ARG A 35 -3.40 1.98 6.74
CA ARG A 35 -4.27 1.02 7.41
C ARG A 35 -3.57 -0.34 7.38
N GLU A 36 -3.31 -0.88 8.56
CA GLU A 36 -2.71 -2.20 8.70
C GLU A 36 -3.73 -3.25 8.24
N ILE A 37 -3.33 -4.08 7.27
CA ILE A 37 -4.19 -5.06 6.60
C ILE A 37 -3.76 -6.51 6.85
N THR A 38 -2.69 -6.74 7.61
CA THR A 38 -2.28 -8.09 8.00
C THR A 38 -3.37 -8.83 8.75
N GLY A 39 -3.35 -10.16 8.64
CA GLY A 39 -4.30 -11.03 9.31
C GLY A 39 -4.73 -12.20 8.44
N VAL A 40 -5.56 -13.05 9.02
CA VAL A 40 -6.26 -14.12 8.30
C VAL A 40 -7.70 -13.71 8.12
N TYR A 41 -8.18 -13.72 6.88
CA TYR A 41 -9.55 -13.39 6.51
C TYR A 41 -10.24 -14.65 5.99
N ALA A 42 -11.39 -14.99 6.57
CA ALA A 42 -12.14 -16.19 6.23
C ALA A 42 -13.48 -15.85 5.57
N LEU A 43 -13.84 -16.60 4.55
CA LEU A 43 -15.14 -16.50 3.88
C LEU A 43 -16.18 -17.35 4.61
N THR A 44 -17.04 -16.74 5.41
CA THR A 44 -18.02 -17.49 6.22
C THR A 44 -19.28 -17.88 5.45
N SER A 45 -19.64 -17.16 4.38
CA SER A 45 -20.90 -17.36 3.64
C SER A 45 -20.91 -18.62 2.76
N CYS A 46 -19.74 -19.14 2.41
CA CYS A 46 -19.60 -20.26 1.48
C CYS A 46 -18.80 -21.41 2.14
N GLU A 47 -19.38 -22.61 2.14
CA GLU A 47 -18.68 -23.87 2.47
C GLU A 47 -17.91 -23.83 3.80
N ASN A 48 -18.47 -23.20 4.84
CA ASN A 48 -17.92 -23.18 6.20
C ASN A 48 -16.45 -22.69 6.30
N SER A 49 -16.12 -21.48 5.80
CA SER A 49 -14.74 -20.96 5.85
C SER A 49 -13.72 -21.79 5.07
N ARG A 50 -14.19 -22.45 3.99
CA ARG A 50 -13.34 -23.17 3.03
C ARG A 50 -12.24 -22.26 2.49
N PHE A 51 -12.58 -21.03 2.10
CA PHE A 51 -11.61 -20.10 1.54
C PHE A 51 -11.09 -19.13 2.59
N LYS A 52 -9.78 -18.93 2.57
CA LYS A 52 -9.10 -17.97 3.44
C LYS A 52 -8.07 -17.16 2.65
N ILE A 53 -7.88 -15.92 3.04
CA ILE A 53 -6.82 -15.04 2.56
C ILE A 53 -5.97 -14.67 3.76
N LYS A 54 -4.68 -15.01 3.73
CA LYS A 54 -3.71 -14.56 4.73
C LYS A 54 -2.89 -13.42 4.12
N ILE A 55 -2.79 -12.30 4.83
CA ILE A 55 -1.92 -11.18 4.48
C ILE A 55 -0.83 -11.06 5.54
N GLU A 56 0.42 -11.06 5.10
CA GLU A 56 1.61 -10.90 5.93
C GLU A 56 2.40 -9.68 5.49
N LYS A 57 2.94 -8.90 6.43
CA LYS A 57 3.86 -7.79 6.17
C LYS A 57 5.27 -8.23 6.54
N LYS A 58 6.23 -8.05 5.62
CA LYS A 58 7.67 -8.21 5.88
C LYS A 58 8.39 -6.95 5.42
N ALA A 59 9.06 -6.28 6.34
CA ALA A 59 9.53 -4.90 6.14
C ALA A 59 8.35 -4.01 5.68
N GLU A 60 8.44 -3.39 4.51
CA GLU A 60 7.38 -2.53 3.95
C GLU A 60 6.58 -3.19 2.82
N GLU A 61 6.74 -4.50 2.61
CA GLU A 61 6.00 -5.22 1.57
C GLU A 61 4.94 -6.15 2.17
N TYR A 62 3.76 -6.11 1.58
CA TYR A 62 2.68 -7.06 1.88
C TYR A 62 2.73 -8.25 0.92
N SER A 63 2.49 -9.44 1.46
CA SER A 63 2.36 -10.68 0.70
C SER A 63 1.09 -11.41 1.09
N PHE A 64 0.57 -12.23 0.18
CA PHE A 64 -0.65 -12.99 0.42
C PHE A 64 -0.49 -14.48 0.15
N LEU A 65 -1.35 -15.24 0.82
CA LEU A 65 -1.66 -16.64 0.53
C LEU A 65 -3.19 -16.80 0.46
N ILE A 66 -3.70 -17.40 -0.62
CA ILE A 66 -5.11 -17.80 -0.72
C ILE A 66 -5.18 -19.31 -0.52
N PHE A 67 -6.07 -19.74 0.37
CA PHE A 67 -6.27 -21.14 0.73
C PHE A 67 -7.62 -21.64 0.23
N ASP A 68 -7.63 -22.87 -0.27
CA ASP A 68 -8.81 -23.76 -0.32
C ASP A 68 -8.61 -24.84 0.75
N ARG A 69 -9.39 -24.75 1.83
CA ARG A 69 -9.20 -25.49 3.08
C ARG A 69 -7.79 -25.26 3.62
N ASN A 70 -6.93 -26.27 3.52
CA ASN A 70 -5.54 -26.21 3.99
C ASN A 70 -4.53 -26.12 2.83
N LYS A 71 -5.00 -26.09 1.57
CA LYS A 71 -4.14 -26.03 0.39
C LYS A 71 -3.99 -24.60 -0.08
N ILE A 72 -2.75 -24.15 -0.27
CA ILE A 72 -2.46 -22.87 -0.93
C ILE A 72 -2.78 -23.00 -2.42
N ILE A 73 -3.70 -22.19 -2.92
CA ILE A 73 -4.13 -22.15 -4.32
C ILE A 73 -3.60 -20.92 -5.07
N SER A 74 -3.20 -19.87 -4.35
CA SER A 74 -2.55 -18.69 -4.92
C SER A 74 -1.64 -18.03 -3.88
N LYS A 75 -0.59 -17.36 -4.33
CA LYS A 75 0.35 -16.61 -3.48
C LYS A 75 1.03 -15.50 -4.28
N GLY A 76 1.44 -14.43 -3.61
CA GLY A 76 2.14 -13.33 -4.27
C GLY A 76 2.33 -12.11 -3.37
N LYS A 77 2.69 -10.97 -3.99
CA LYS A 77 2.68 -9.66 -3.34
C LYS A 77 1.26 -9.10 -3.35
N VAL A 78 0.90 -8.33 -2.32
CA VAL A 78 -0.32 -7.52 -2.32
C VAL A 78 0.01 -6.15 -2.87
N GLU A 79 -0.69 -5.73 -3.91
CA GLU A 79 -0.66 -4.33 -4.34
C GLU A 79 -1.76 -3.60 -3.56
N LYS A 80 -1.38 -2.54 -2.85
CA LYS A 80 -2.28 -1.73 -2.03
C LYS A 80 -2.34 -0.33 -2.60
N GLN A 81 -3.54 0.15 -2.89
CA GLN A 81 -3.80 1.50 -3.35
C GLN A 81 -4.89 2.13 -2.50
N THR A 82 -4.75 3.41 -2.18
CA THR A 82 -5.75 4.16 -1.43
C THR A 82 -6.27 5.28 -2.31
N GLU A 83 -7.57 5.30 -2.57
CA GLU A 83 -8.27 6.33 -3.35
C GLU A 83 -9.56 6.67 -2.61
N ASP A 84 -9.82 7.97 -2.39
CA ASP A 84 -11.02 8.47 -1.69
C ASP A 84 -11.37 7.70 -0.40
N GLU A 85 -10.36 7.51 0.47
CA GLU A 85 -10.45 6.78 1.75
C GLU A 85 -10.77 5.27 1.64
N THR A 86 -10.90 4.77 0.42
CA THR A 86 -11.10 3.35 0.09
C THR A 86 -9.75 2.69 -0.15
N VAL A 87 -9.54 1.53 0.47
CA VAL A 87 -8.31 0.75 0.29
C VAL A 87 -8.58 -0.39 -0.68
N TYR A 88 -7.96 -0.33 -1.84
CA TYR A 88 -8.01 -1.37 -2.87
C TYR A 88 -6.81 -2.30 -2.73
N LEU A 89 -7.08 -3.60 -2.78
CA LEU A 89 -6.10 -4.67 -2.68
C LEU A 89 -6.11 -5.51 -3.95
N SER A 90 -4.93 -5.82 -4.49
CA SER A 90 -4.75 -6.78 -5.58
C SER A 90 -4.02 -8.02 -5.09
N PHE A 91 -4.62 -9.18 -5.33
CA PHE A 91 -4.05 -10.51 -5.09
C PHE A 91 -3.70 -11.18 -6.44
N GLY A 92 -2.94 -10.48 -7.27
CA GLY A 92 -2.64 -10.87 -8.64
C GLY A 92 -3.78 -10.52 -9.60
N LYS A 93 -4.58 -11.51 -9.99
CA LYS A 93 -5.75 -11.29 -10.88
C LYS A 93 -7.06 -11.05 -10.13
N ILE A 94 -7.02 -11.06 -8.80
CA ILE A 94 -8.19 -10.93 -7.94
C ILE A 94 -8.10 -9.58 -7.24
N GLY A 95 -9.04 -8.68 -7.55
CA GLY A 95 -9.18 -7.40 -6.86
C GLY A 95 -10.11 -7.51 -5.66
N GLY A 96 -9.87 -6.72 -4.62
CA GLY A 96 -10.74 -6.60 -3.47
C GLY A 96 -10.73 -5.21 -2.85
N ILE A 97 -11.80 -4.88 -2.14
CA ILE A 97 -11.93 -3.64 -1.35
C ILE A 97 -11.77 -4.00 0.12
N TYR A 98 -10.88 -3.31 0.81
CA TYR A 98 -10.67 -3.44 2.24
C TYR A 98 -11.41 -2.36 3.01
N GLU A 99 -12.28 -2.79 3.91
CA GLU A 99 -12.99 -1.94 4.84
C GLU A 99 -13.05 -2.62 6.20
N THR A 100 -12.48 -1.98 7.22
CA THR A 100 -12.60 -2.36 8.64
C THR A 100 -12.64 -3.88 8.88
N ASN A 101 -11.49 -4.54 8.77
CA ASN A 101 -11.33 -5.99 8.97
C ASN A 101 -12.12 -6.87 7.99
N LYS A 102 -12.59 -6.34 6.86
CA LYS A 102 -13.24 -7.10 5.79
C LYS A 102 -12.56 -6.86 4.45
N ILE A 103 -12.54 -7.89 3.63
CA ILE A 103 -12.12 -7.82 2.24
C ILE A 103 -13.31 -8.29 1.41
N GLN A 104 -13.85 -7.40 0.57
CA GLN A 104 -14.91 -7.73 -0.38
C GLN A 104 -14.29 -8.00 -1.74
N ILE A 105 -14.54 -9.19 -2.30
CA ILE A 105 -14.07 -9.59 -3.63
C ILE A 105 -15.29 -9.83 -4.50
N GLN A 106 -15.26 -9.31 -5.72
CA GLN A 106 -16.20 -9.74 -6.75
C GLN A 106 -15.76 -11.11 -7.26
N ASN A 107 -16.60 -12.13 -7.12
CA ASN A 107 -16.28 -13.51 -7.47
C ASN A 107 -16.63 -13.82 -8.94
N TYR A 108 -17.74 -13.27 -9.41
CA TYR A 108 -18.19 -13.44 -10.78
C TYR A 108 -18.11 -12.14 -11.56
N GLY A 109 -17.57 -12.29 -12.76
CA GLY A 109 -17.54 -11.27 -13.78
C GLY A 109 -18.92 -10.85 -14.29
N ASN A 110 -18.91 -9.89 -15.21
CA ASN A 110 -20.08 -9.55 -16.03
C ASN A 110 -19.90 -10.11 -17.44
N SER A 111 -20.88 -9.90 -18.31
CA SER A 111 -20.85 -10.38 -19.70
C SER A 111 -19.66 -9.88 -20.53
N MET A 112 -18.96 -8.83 -20.08
CA MET A 112 -17.76 -8.32 -20.76
C MET A 112 -16.45 -8.88 -20.20
N ASN A 113 -16.44 -9.40 -18.97
CA ASN A 113 -15.25 -9.90 -18.30
C ASN A 113 -15.61 -11.16 -17.53
N GLU A 114 -15.70 -12.31 -18.20
CA GLU A 114 -16.05 -13.57 -17.54
C GLU A 114 -14.90 -14.06 -16.67
N TYR A 115 -15.16 -14.14 -15.36
CA TYR A 115 -14.29 -14.81 -14.41
C TYR A 115 -15.14 -15.42 -13.31
N ALA A 116 -14.63 -16.50 -12.72
CA ALA A 116 -15.11 -17.10 -11.50
C ALA A 116 -13.89 -17.44 -10.64
N HIS A 117 -13.62 -16.63 -9.61
CA HIS A 117 -12.39 -16.79 -8.81
C HIS A 117 -12.49 -17.95 -7.81
N PHE A 118 -13.66 -18.13 -7.21
CA PHE A 118 -14.00 -19.17 -6.24
C PHE A 118 -15.21 -19.94 -6.76
N THR A 119 -14.98 -20.88 -7.66
CA THR A 119 -16.02 -21.59 -8.43
C THR A 119 -16.99 -22.41 -7.58
N GLN A 120 -16.63 -22.65 -6.32
CA GLN A 120 -17.42 -23.39 -5.33
C GLN A 120 -18.39 -22.49 -4.55
N CYS A 121 -18.33 -21.18 -4.73
CA CYS A 121 -19.18 -20.19 -4.08
C CYS A 121 -20.05 -19.50 -5.12
N GLY A 122 -21.38 -19.58 -4.95
CA GLY A 122 -22.36 -19.07 -5.93
C GLY A 122 -22.62 -17.56 -5.83
N GLU A 123 -22.09 -16.88 -4.82
CA GLU A 123 -22.33 -15.46 -4.61
C GLU A 123 -21.50 -14.57 -5.54
N LYS A 124 -22.10 -13.48 -6.05
CA LYS A 124 -21.42 -12.48 -6.88
C LYS A 124 -20.32 -11.74 -6.13
N TYR A 125 -20.55 -11.43 -4.86
CA TYR A 125 -19.61 -10.75 -4.00
C TYR A 125 -19.36 -11.62 -2.76
N LEU A 126 -18.10 -11.82 -2.44
CA LEU A 126 -17.65 -12.61 -1.31
C LEU A 126 -17.01 -11.67 -0.28
N THR A 127 -17.46 -11.78 0.97
CA THR A 127 -16.92 -10.99 2.07
C THR A 127 -16.08 -11.88 2.96
N PHE A 128 -14.77 -11.67 2.93
CA PHE A 128 -13.83 -12.31 3.84
C PHE A 128 -13.72 -11.43 5.08
N THR A 129 -14.00 -11.98 6.25
CA THR A 129 -13.89 -11.26 7.53
C THR A 129 -12.64 -11.71 8.26
N LYS A 130 -11.91 -10.77 8.85
CA LYS A 130 -10.71 -11.07 9.65
C LYS A 130 -11.11 -11.96 10.82
N SER A 131 -10.51 -13.14 10.90
CA SER A 131 -10.74 -14.12 11.95
C SER A 131 -9.63 -14.11 13.01
N GLU A 132 -8.43 -13.63 12.65
CA GLU A 132 -7.21 -13.57 13.48
C GLU A 132 -6.36 -12.35 13.12
#